data_AF-A0A7S4MAW0-F1
#
_entry.id   AF-A0A7S4MAW0-F1
#
_cell.length_a   1.000
_cell.length_b   1.000
_cell.length_c   1.000
_cell.angle_alpha   90.00
_cell.angle_beta   90.00
_cell.angle_gamma   90.00
#
_symmetry.space_group_name_H-M   'P 1'
#
loop_
_entity.id
_entity.type
_entity.pdbx_description
1 polymer ?
#
loop_
_entity_poly.entity_id
_entity_poly.type
_entity_poly.pdbx_seq_one_letter_code
_entity_poly.pdbx_strand_id
1 'polypeptide(L)'
;DLDMARFLMDSEPVEILASGSCQIDKAIESLPGPEAYDTANIIMRFANGKEASIDVCRQAPYGYDQRAEVLGSTALIMTDNMYPNTARIMSSSFTGNADLPYDFFMSRYKEAYAAETIAFVDALVNDTPVPCTGEDGLVALVMSIAAGMSAEEKRWVKFSELSKELCALSSEIPLQRECELVFEEEEKAGFVDLGKLASILTGRK
;
A
#
# COMPACT_ATOMS: atom_id res chain seq x y z
N ASP A 1 -2.72 -1.80 0.11
CA ASP A 1 -2.50 -1.40 1.52
C ASP A 1 -1.52 -0.25 1.70
N LEU A 2 -0.33 -0.27 1.08
CA LEU A 2 0.64 0.83 1.20
C LEU A 2 0.05 2.17 0.71
N ASP A 3 -0.59 2.17 -0.46
CA ASP A 3 -1.36 3.31 -0.97
C ASP A 3 -2.49 3.74 -0.03
N MET A 4 -3.32 2.78 0.42
CA MET A 4 -4.40 3.02 1.39
C MET A 4 -3.88 3.65 2.69
N ALA A 5 -2.72 3.22 3.20
CA ALA A 5 -2.13 3.80 4.40
C ALA A 5 -1.73 5.26 4.19
N ARG A 6 -1.12 5.61 3.05
CA ARG A 6 -0.86 7.01 2.67
C ARG A 6 -2.14 7.83 2.59
N PHE A 7 -3.15 7.29 1.90
CA PHE A 7 -4.45 7.93 1.74
C PHE A 7 -5.14 8.22 3.09
N LEU A 8 -5.18 7.24 4.00
CA LEU A 8 -5.81 7.38 5.31
C LEU A 8 -5.02 8.26 6.28
N MET A 9 -3.68 8.23 6.20
CA MET A 9 -2.83 9.01 7.09
C MET A 9 -2.67 10.46 6.64
N ASP A 10 -2.99 10.77 5.38
CA ASP A 10 -2.88 12.10 4.77
C ASP A 10 -1.50 12.71 5.04
N SER A 11 -0.46 11.92 4.76
CA SER A 11 0.95 12.26 4.98
C SER A 11 1.86 11.26 4.28
N GLU A 12 3.09 11.69 4.01
CA GLU A 12 4.12 10.82 3.49
C GLU A 12 4.76 9.95 4.59
N PRO A 13 5.14 8.70 4.25
CA PRO A 13 5.82 7.79 5.17
C PRO A 13 7.32 8.15 5.26
N VAL A 14 7.93 7.94 6.42
CA VAL A 14 9.35 8.28 6.70
C VAL A 14 10.23 7.04 6.89
N GLU A 15 9.69 5.99 7.47
CA GLU A 15 10.37 4.70 7.62
C GLU A 15 9.37 3.56 7.75
N ILE A 16 9.83 2.35 7.41
CA ILE A 16 9.04 1.13 7.38
C ILE A 16 9.80 -0.01 8.07
N LEU A 17 9.06 -0.82 8.81
CA LEU A 17 9.51 -2.09 9.38
C LEU A 17 8.61 -3.19 8.87
N ALA A 18 9.18 -4.24 8.28
CA ALA A 18 8.41 -5.36 7.76
C ALA A 18 9.01 -6.70 8.21
N SER A 19 8.14 -7.71 8.20
CA SER A 19 8.52 -9.12 8.39
C SER A 19 7.56 -9.99 7.60
N GLY A 20 8.04 -11.12 7.10
CA GLY A 20 7.22 -12.09 6.38
C GLY A 20 7.60 -13.52 6.67
N SER A 21 6.70 -14.43 6.34
CA SER A 21 6.91 -15.86 6.44
C SER A 21 6.09 -16.63 5.40
N CYS A 22 6.43 -17.90 5.20
CA CYS A 22 5.63 -18.84 4.43
C CYS A 22 5.00 -19.86 5.36
N GLN A 23 3.68 -19.84 5.54
CA GLN A 23 2.94 -20.78 6.39
C GLN A 23 1.84 -21.53 5.65
N ILE A 24 1.50 -21.10 4.44
CA ILE A 24 0.35 -21.57 3.67
C ILE A 24 0.81 -22.56 2.60
N ASP A 25 1.52 -22.07 1.57
CA ASP A 25 1.95 -22.89 0.45
C ASP A 25 3.47 -22.98 0.41
N LYS A 26 4.00 -24.08 0.94
CA LYS A 26 5.44 -24.32 1.01
C LYS A 26 6.13 -24.34 -0.36
N ALA A 27 5.41 -24.46 -1.47
CA ALA A 27 6.00 -24.36 -2.81
C ALA A 27 6.63 -22.99 -3.08
N ILE A 28 6.10 -21.91 -2.48
CA ILE A 28 6.61 -20.55 -2.69
C ILE A 28 7.88 -20.24 -1.88
N GLU A 29 8.27 -21.08 -0.91
CA GLU A 29 9.51 -20.89 -0.13
C GLU A 29 10.77 -20.86 -1.01
N SER A 30 10.70 -21.43 -2.21
CA SER A 30 11.78 -21.44 -3.19
C SER A 30 11.93 -20.13 -3.97
N LEU A 31 10.96 -19.21 -3.88
CA LEU A 31 11.02 -17.90 -4.53
C LEU A 31 12.06 -17.00 -3.84
N PRO A 32 12.64 -16.03 -4.56
CA PRO A 32 13.64 -15.15 -3.98
C PRO A 32 13.01 -14.12 -3.03
N GLY A 33 13.73 -13.82 -1.94
CA GLY A 33 13.46 -12.68 -1.08
C GLY A 33 12.01 -12.60 -0.59
N PRO A 34 11.38 -11.40 -0.65
CA PRO A 34 10.01 -11.20 -0.18
C PRO A 34 8.93 -11.95 -0.96
N GLU A 35 9.22 -12.43 -2.17
CA GLU A 35 8.24 -13.19 -2.98
C GLU A 35 7.87 -14.53 -2.33
N ALA A 36 8.76 -15.07 -1.49
CA ALA A 36 8.53 -16.29 -0.72
C ALA A 36 7.56 -16.12 0.45
N TYR A 37 7.06 -14.91 0.73
CA TYR A 37 6.14 -14.68 1.84
C TYR A 37 4.67 -14.82 1.40
N ASP A 38 3.92 -15.63 2.15
CA ASP A 38 2.45 -15.70 2.04
C ASP A 38 1.74 -14.96 3.19
N THR A 39 2.48 -14.62 4.25
CA THR A 39 1.99 -13.89 5.41
C THR A 39 3.01 -12.83 5.76
N ALA A 40 2.60 -11.57 5.89
CA ALA A 40 3.49 -10.45 6.22
C ALA A 40 2.85 -9.48 7.20
N ASN A 41 3.69 -8.81 7.98
CA ASN A 41 3.34 -7.72 8.88
C ASN A 41 4.24 -6.52 8.59
N ILE A 42 3.65 -5.34 8.54
CA ILE A 42 4.31 -4.09 8.20
C ILE A 42 3.90 -3.03 9.22
N ILE A 43 4.85 -2.22 9.68
CA ILE A 43 4.62 -1.03 10.51
C ILE A 43 5.30 0.15 9.81
N MET A 44 4.61 1.29 9.74
CA MET A 44 5.10 2.50 9.09
C MET A 44 4.96 3.70 10.02
N ARG A 45 5.90 4.62 9.91
CA ARG A 45 5.83 5.95 10.53
C ARG A 45 5.67 7.01 9.45
N PHE A 46 4.91 8.05 9.77
CA PHE A 46 4.59 9.15 8.88
C PHE A 46 5.21 10.46 9.36
N ALA A 47 5.45 11.40 8.45
CA ALA A 47 6.05 12.70 8.75
C ALA A 47 5.23 13.52 9.77
N ASN A 48 3.92 13.33 9.81
CA ASN A 48 3.02 13.93 10.79
C ASN A 48 3.03 13.24 12.18
N GLY A 49 3.90 12.25 12.40
CA GLY A 49 4.02 11.52 13.66
C GLY A 49 2.98 10.41 13.87
N LYS A 50 2.12 10.14 12.88
CA LYS A 50 1.19 9.00 12.91
C LYS A 50 1.92 7.69 12.57
N GLU A 51 1.32 6.58 12.97
CA GLU A 51 1.80 5.24 12.65
C GLU A 51 0.67 4.42 12.01
N ALA A 52 1.04 3.48 11.13
CA ALA A 52 0.11 2.52 10.55
C ALA A 52 0.67 1.10 10.65
N SER A 53 -0.19 0.14 10.88
CA SER A 53 0.12 -1.29 10.83
C SER A 53 -0.68 -1.96 9.72
N ILE A 54 -0.06 -2.86 8.98
CA ILE A 54 -0.69 -3.69 7.96
C ILE A 54 -0.31 -5.15 8.25
N ASP A 55 -1.31 -6.01 8.32
CA ASP A 55 -1.16 -7.45 8.24
C ASP A 55 -1.77 -7.94 6.92
N VAL A 56 -1.04 -8.80 6.22
CA VAL A 56 -1.49 -9.38 4.95
C VAL A 56 -1.27 -10.88 4.95
N CYS A 57 -2.23 -11.60 4.40
CA CYS A 57 -2.19 -13.04 4.28
C CYS A 57 -2.80 -13.46 2.94
N ARG A 58 -2.11 -14.32 2.18
CA ARG A 58 -2.59 -14.81 0.88
C ARG A 58 -3.83 -15.69 0.99
N GLN A 59 -4.12 -16.25 2.17
CA GLN A 59 -5.28 -17.12 2.38
C GLN A 59 -6.02 -16.79 3.68
N ALA A 60 -7.27 -16.39 3.52
CA ALA A 60 -8.27 -16.39 4.58
C ALA A 60 -9.34 -17.44 4.23
N PRO A 61 -9.50 -18.53 5.01
CA PRO A 61 -10.40 -19.63 4.66
C PRO A 61 -11.88 -19.24 4.68
N TYR A 62 -12.19 -18.05 5.21
CA TYR A 62 -13.53 -17.50 5.32
C TYR A 62 -13.83 -16.42 4.26
N GLY A 63 -12.98 -16.23 3.25
CA GLY A 63 -13.20 -15.22 2.19
C GLY A 63 -12.26 -14.02 2.32
N TYR A 64 -12.52 -12.95 1.57
CA TYR A 64 -11.71 -11.72 1.61
C TYR A 64 -11.89 -11.02 2.96
N ASP A 65 -10.79 -10.91 3.70
CA ASP A 65 -10.69 -10.07 4.88
C ASP A 65 -10.02 -8.74 4.51
N GLN A 66 -10.81 -7.67 4.44
CA GLN A 66 -10.38 -6.34 4.03
C GLN A 66 -11.02 -5.31 4.94
N ARG A 67 -10.28 -4.97 5.99
CA ARG A 67 -10.69 -4.03 7.03
C ARG A 67 -9.68 -2.89 7.11
N ALA A 68 -10.16 -1.75 7.56
CA ALA A 68 -9.32 -0.61 7.88
C ALA A 68 -9.91 0.08 9.11
N GLU A 69 -9.04 0.59 9.98
CA GLU A 69 -9.45 1.41 11.11
C GLU A 69 -8.50 2.59 11.28
N VAL A 70 -9.05 3.71 11.73
CA VAL A 70 -8.28 4.91 12.06
C VAL A 70 -8.75 5.39 13.43
N LEU A 71 -7.84 5.33 14.40
CA LEU A 71 -8.03 5.90 15.73
C LEU A 71 -7.57 7.35 15.72
N GLY A 72 -8.50 8.27 16.01
CA GLY A 72 -8.22 9.68 16.24
C GLY A 72 -8.30 10.04 17.73
N SER A 73 -8.05 11.31 18.06
CA SER A 73 -8.08 11.82 19.44
C SER A 73 -9.48 11.85 20.06
N THR A 74 -10.54 11.82 19.25
CA THR A 74 -11.93 11.98 19.71
C THR A 74 -12.84 10.82 19.32
N ALA A 75 -12.43 9.99 18.36
CA ALA A 75 -13.24 8.90 17.82
C ALA A 75 -12.36 7.86 17.10
N LEU A 76 -12.96 6.71 16.83
CA LEU A 76 -12.43 5.69 15.95
C LEU A 76 -13.44 5.48 14.81
N ILE A 77 -12.93 5.32 13.59
CA ILE A 77 -13.70 4.85 12.44
C ILE A 77 -13.12 3.52 11.98
N MET A 78 -13.99 2.59 11.60
CA MET A 78 -13.59 1.29 11.03
C MET A 78 -14.54 0.88 9.91
N THR A 79 -14.00 0.16 8.93
CA THR A 79 -14.78 -0.51 7.87
C THR A 79 -14.65 -2.02 8.03
N ASP A 80 -15.80 -2.70 8.10
CA ASP A 80 -15.86 -4.16 8.19
C ASP A 80 -15.96 -4.81 6.79
N ASN A 81 -15.86 -6.14 6.75
CA ASN A 81 -15.99 -6.93 5.54
C ASN A 81 -17.37 -6.76 4.87
N MET A 82 -17.37 -6.85 3.54
CA MET A 82 -18.60 -6.84 2.74
C MET A 82 -19.09 -8.26 2.49
N TYR A 83 -20.40 -8.43 2.63
CA TYR A 83 -21.11 -9.69 2.44
C TYR A 83 -22.04 -9.61 1.23
N PRO A 84 -22.31 -10.74 0.53
CA PRO A 84 -23.23 -10.79 -0.61
C PRO A 84 -24.65 -10.31 -0.30
N ASN A 85 -25.08 -10.42 0.96
CA ASN A 85 -26.36 -9.94 1.45
C ASN A 85 -26.30 -9.64 2.96
N THR A 86 -27.42 -9.16 3.51
CA THR A 86 -27.56 -8.78 4.91
C THR A 86 -28.26 -9.84 5.77
N ALA A 87 -28.47 -11.06 5.25
CA ALA A 87 -29.18 -12.10 5.96
C ALA A 87 -28.37 -12.61 7.16
N ARG A 88 -29.07 -12.88 8.26
CA ARG A 88 -28.49 -13.36 9.51
C ARG A 88 -29.19 -14.63 9.96
N ILE A 89 -28.42 -15.56 10.49
CA ILE A 89 -28.96 -16.77 11.14
C ILE A 89 -28.83 -16.58 12.65
N MET A 90 -29.94 -16.78 13.36
CA MET A 90 -30.00 -16.73 14.83
C MET A 90 -30.67 -18.01 15.34
N SER A 91 -29.90 -18.86 16.01
CA SER A 91 -30.33 -20.13 16.61
C SER A 91 -29.62 -20.35 17.94
N SER A 92 -30.01 -21.40 18.68
CA SER A 92 -29.33 -21.77 19.93
C SER A 92 -27.87 -22.17 19.75
N SER A 93 -27.45 -22.53 18.52
CA SER A 93 -26.08 -22.99 18.22
C SER A 93 -25.28 -22.03 17.36
N PHE A 94 -25.89 -20.97 16.82
CA PHE A 94 -25.20 -20.04 15.91
C PHE A 94 -25.87 -18.66 15.92
N THR A 95 -25.06 -17.60 15.86
CA THR A 95 -25.53 -16.23 15.58
C THR A 95 -24.49 -15.52 14.73
N GLY A 96 -24.85 -15.11 13.51
CA GLY A 96 -23.91 -14.50 12.58
C GLY A 96 -24.50 -14.16 11.21
N ASN A 97 -23.65 -13.73 10.28
CA ASN A 97 -24.00 -13.59 8.87
C ASN A 97 -24.33 -14.96 8.28
N ALA A 98 -25.31 -15.00 7.37
CA ALA A 98 -25.69 -16.25 6.71
C ALA A 98 -24.63 -16.74 5.72
N ASP A 99 -23.97 -15.80 5.04
CA ASP A 99 -22.90 -16.07 4.09
C ASP A 99 -21.54 -15.62 4.64
N LEU A 100 -20.48 -16.15 4.02
CA LEU A 100 -19.12 -15.64 4.15
C LEU A 100 -19.00 -14.27 3.44
N PRO A 101 -17.99 -13.45 3.80
CA PRO A 101 -17.55 -12.33 2.97
C PRO A 101 -17.34 -12.74 1.52
N TYR A 102 -17.33 -11.75 0.62
CA TYR A 102 -16.96 -12.00 -0.78
C TYR A 102 -15.62 -12.74 -0.90
N ASP A 103 -15.49 -13.58 -1.91
CA ASP A 103 -14.38 -14.52 -2.09
C ASP A 103 -13.36 -14.09 -3.14
N PHE A 104 -13.70 -13.09 -3.97
CA PHE A 104 -12.83 -12.63 -5.06
C PHE A 104 -13.04 -11.15 -5.38
N PHE A 105 -11.97 -10.50 -5.84
CA PHE A 105 -11.95 -9.05 -6.09
C PHE A 105 -13.01 -8.60 -7.10
N MET A 106 -13.34 -9.41 -8.11
CA MET A 106 -14.34 -9.04 -9.13
C MET A 106 -15.73 -8.84 -8.53
N SER A 107 -16.12 -9.65 -7.55
CA SER A 107 -17.39 -9.51 -6.83
C SER A 107 -17.30 -8.41 -5.77
N ARG A 108 -16.18 -8.39 -5.03
CA ARG A 108 -15.96 -7.48 -3.91
C ARG A 108 -15.81 -6.00 -4.30
N TYR A 109 -15.20 -5.74 -5.46
CA TYR A 109 -14.82 -4.39 -5.91
C TYR A 109 -15.59 -3.94 -7.15
N LYS A 110 -16.69 -4.60 -7.49
CA LYS A 110 -17.50 -4.24 -8.67
C LYS A 110 -17.87 -2.75 -8.67
N GLU A 111 -18.38 -2.24 -7.55
CA GLU A 111 -18.75 -0.83 -7.41
C GLU A 111 -17.53 0.09 -7.43
N ALA A 112 -16.42 -0.34 -6.84
CA ALA A 112 -15.17 0.42 -6.82
C ALA A 112 -14.59 0.59 -8.24
N TYR A 113 -14.53 -0.48 -9.04
CA TYR A 113 -14.08 -0.41 -10.43
C TYR A 113 -14.98 0.45 -11.31
N ALA A 114 -16.31 0.39 -11.08
CA ALA A 114 -17.24 1.27 -11.77
C ALA A 114 -16.98 2.75 -11.41
N ALA A 115 -16.81 3.05 -10.13
CA ALA A 115 -16.53 4.41 -9.66
C ALA A 115 -15.18 4.94 -10.15
N GLU A 116 -14.13 4.12 -10.11
CA GLU A 116 -12.80 4.44 -10.64
C GLU A 116 -12.86 4.75 -12.14
N THR A 117 -13.53 3.90 -12.92
CA THR A 117 -13.66 4.10 -14.37
C THR A 117 -14.42 5.39 -14.69
N ILE A 118 -15.51 5.67 -13.96
CA ILE A 118 -16.27 6.91 -14.10
C ILE A 118 -15.39 8.12 -13.77
N ALA A 119 -14.68 8.09 -12.64
CA ALA A 119 -13.82 9.19 -12.21
C ALA A 119 -12.69 9.47 -13.23
N PHE A 120 -12.12 8.42 -13.83
CA PHE A 120 -11.12 8.56 -14.88
C PHE A 120 -11.71 9.19 -16.15
N VAL A 121 -12.88 8.73 -16.62
CA VAL A 121 -13.56 9.31 -17.78
C VAL A 121 -13.95 10.76 -17.52
N ASP A 122 -14.46 11.08 -16.33
CA ASP A 122 -14.82 12.44 -15.94
C ASP A 122 -13.59 13.37 -15.94
N ALA A 123 -12.45 12.90 -15.42
CA ALA A 123 -11.20 13.65 -15.45
C ALA A 123 -10.73 13.94 -16.88
N LEU A 124 -10.85 12.96 -17.79
CA LEU A 124 -10.51 13.12 -19.20
C LEU A 124 -11.44 14.12 -19.92
N VAL A 125 -12.75 14.03 -19.68
CA VAL A 125 -13.75 14.88 -20.35
C VAL A 125 -13.64 16.33 -19.89
N ASN A 126 -13.37 16.54 -18.60
CA ASN A 126 -13.38 17.87 -17.99
C ASN A 126 -11.98 18.51 -17.86
N ASP A 127 -10.93 17.81 -18.30
CA ASP A 127 -9.53 18.26 -18.15
C ASP A 127 -9.18 18.62 -16.70
N THR A 128 -9.55 17.72 -15.77
CA THR A 128 -9.27 17.87 -14.33
C THR A 128 -8.29 16.82 -13.85
N PRO A 129 -7.59 17.04 -12.71
CA PRO A 129 -6.75 16.01 -12.10
C PRO A 129 -7.52 14.71 -11.83
N VAL A 130 -6.86 13.57 -12.06
CA VAL A 130 -7.36 12.26 -11.62
C VAL A 130 -7.22 12.12 -10.10
N PRO A 131 -8.11 11.37 -9.44
CA PRO A 131 -8.09 11.23 -7.97
C PRO A 131 -6.92 10.38 -7.46
N CYS A 132 -6.35 9.51 -8.30
CA CYS A 132 -5.16 8.73 -8.03
C CYS A 132 -4.18 8.93 -9.18
N THR A 133 -2.98 9.39 -8.86
CA THR A 133 -1.97 9.83 -9.84
C THR A 133 -0.91 8.75 -10.08
N GLY A 134 -0.08 8.94 -11.11
CA GLY A 134 1.08 8.09 -11.32
C GLY A 134 2.12 8.20 -10.18
N GLU A 135 2.14 9.35 -9.50
CA GLU A 135 2.98 9.58 -8.32
C GLU A 135 2.54 8.70 -7.15
N ASP A 136 1.24 8.55 -6.91
CA ASP A 136 0.72 7.66 -5.88
C ASP A 136 1.16 6.20 -6.10
N GLY A 137 1.09 5.74 -7.36
CA GLY A 137 1.58 4.42 -7.73
C GLY A 137 3.08 4.24 -7.53
N LEU A 138 3.88 5.27 -7.84
CA LEU A 138 5.32 5.25 -7.65
C LEU A 138 5.70 5.23 -6.16
N VAL A 139 5.05 6.05 -5.32
CA VAL A 139 5.31 6.02 -3.88
C VAL A 139 4.93 4.67 -3.28
N ALA A 140 3.79 4.08 -3.67
CA ALA A 140 3.41 2.75 -3.22
C ALA A 140 4.44 1.67 -3.64
N LEU A 141 5.03 1.78 -4.83
CA LEU A 141 6.11 0.91 -5.28
C LEU A 141 7.37 1.08 -4.42
N VAL A 142 7.81 2.31 -4.17
CA VAL A 142 8.94 2.61 -3.29
C VAL A 142 8.72 2.03 -1.88
N MET A 143 7.52 2.17 -1.34
CA MET A 143 7.12 1.56 -0.08
C MET A 143 7.25 0.03 -0.09
N SER A 144 6.88 -0.61 -1.19
CA SER A 144 6.97 -2.08 -1.30
C SER A 144 8.41 -2.58 -1.37
N ILE A 145 9.29 -1.88 -2.07
CA ILE A 145 10.73 -2.18 -2.14
C ILE A 145 11.35 -2.06 -0.75
N ALA A 146 11.08 -0.95 -0.05
CA ALA A 146 11.56 -0.70 1.31
C ALA A 146 11.08 -1.75 2.31
N ALA A 147 9.82 -2.19 2.20
CA ALA A 147 9.27 -3.29 3.01
C ALA A 147 10.04 -4.60 2.74
N GLY A 148 10.35 -4.88 1.48
CA GLY A 148 11.17 -6.04 1.11
C GLY A 148 12.54 -6.02 1.77
N MET A 149 13.27 -4.92 1.62
CA MET A 149 14.58 -4.72 2.26
C MET A 149 14.49 -4.84 3.79
N SER A 150 13.47 -4.22 4.39
CA SER A 150 13.26 -4.27 5.84
C SER A 150 13.08 -5.70 6.35
N ALA A 151 12.33 -6.53 5.63
CA ALA A 151 12.09 -7.92 6.00
C ALA A 151 13.38 -8.78 5.88
N GLU A 152 14.18 -8.53 4.84
CA GLU A 152 15.45 -9.25 4.63
C GLU A 152 16.53 -8.85 5.64
N GLU A 153 16.68 -7.55 5.87
CA GLU A 153 17.69 -6.97 6.75
C GLU A 153 17.27 -6.96 8.23
N LYS A 154 16.00 -7.24 8.51
CA LYS A 154 15.40 -7.32 9.86
C LYS A 154 15.58 -6.03 10.66
N ARG A 155 15.36 -4.89 10.02
CA ARG A 155 15.48 -3.56 10.63
C ARG A 155 14.51 -2.56 10.02
N TRP A 156 14.34 -1.42 10.67
CA TRP A 156 13.71 -0.24 10.07
C TRP A 156 14.52 0.23 8.86
N VAL A 157 13.82 0.56 7.78
CA VAL A 157 14.38 1.16 6.57
C VAL A 157 13.77 2.54 6.40
N LYS A 158 14.63 3.58 6.35
CA LYS A 158 14.20 4.94 6.03
C LYS A 158 14.10 5.10 4.53
N PHE A 159 13.07 5.79 4.05
CA PHE A 159 12.91 6.05 2.62
C PHE A 159 14.05 6.88 2.02
N SER A 160 14.74 7.67 2.86
CA SER A 160 15.94 8.40 2.45
C SER A 160 17.11 7.51 2.01
N GLU A 161 17.12 6.23 2.42
CA GLU A 161 18.18 5.28 2.03
C GLU A 161 18.02 4.77 0.59
N LEU A 162 16.80 4.84 0.04
CA LEU A 162 16.44 4.26 -1.25
C LEU A 162 16.86 5.11 -2.46
N SER A 163 17.37 6.31 -2.23
CA SER A 163 17.81 7.23 -3.29
C SER A 163 18.81 6.59 -4.25
N LYS A 164 19.75 5.80 -3.72
CA LYS A 164 20.80 5.13 -4.52
C LYS A 164 20.26 3.95 -5.32
N GLU A 165 19.34 3.18 -4.75
CA GLU A 165 18.73 2.02 -5.42
C GLU A 165 17.71 2.44 -6.49
N LEU A 166 16.90 3.46 -6.20
CA LEU A 166 15.96 4.02 -7.16
C LEU A 166 16.68 4.69 -8.34
N CYS A 167 17.82 5.37 -8.09
CA CYS A 167 18.72 5.82 -9.15
C CYS A 167 19.23 4.67 -10.02
N ALA A 168 19.62 3.54 -9.41
CA ALA A 168 20.09 2.37 -10.16
C ALA A 168 18.99 1.78 -11.06
N LEU A 169 17.75 1.68 -10.55
CA LEU A 169 16.58 1.27 -11.34
C LEU A 169 16.26 2.26 -12.47
N SER A 170 16.46 3.56 -12.25
CA SER A 170 16.31 4.58 -13.29
C SER A 170 17.39 4.51 -14.38
N SER A 171 18.49 3.77 -14.20
CA SER A 171 19.49 3.59 -15.27
C SER A 171 19.02 2.61 -16.36
N GLU A 172 18.01 1.79 -16.06
CA GLU A 172 17.38 0.86 -17.00
C GLU A 172 16.17 1.47 -17.73
N ILE A 173 15.73 2.66 -17.30
CA ILE A 173 14.61 3.42 -17.87
C ILE A 173 15.17 4.77 -18.34
N PRO A 174 15.00 5.24 -19.58
CA PRO A 174 15.62 6.49 -20.03
C PRO A 174 14.93 7.71 -19.40
N LEU A 175 15.22 8.00 -18.13
CA LEU A 175 14.75 9.17 -17.40
C LEU A 175 15.88 10.22 -17.29
N GLN A 176 15.49 11.49 -17.43
CA GLN A 176 16.41 12.61 -17.63
C GLN A 176 17.31 12.86 -16.42
N ARG A 177 18.53 13.37 -16.69
CA ARG A 177 19.61 13.82 -15.78
C ARG A 177 19.22 14.66 -14.55
N GLU A 178 17.97 15.09 -14.42
CA GLU A 178 17.49 15.91 -13.30
C GLU A 178 17.33 15.12 -11.99
N CYS A 179 17.15 13.79 -12.06
CA CYS A 179 17.01 12.94 -10.87
C CYS A 179 18.25 12.98 -9.96
N GLU A 180 19.45 12.78 -10.51
CA GLU A 180 20.71 12.67 -9.75
C GLU A 180 20.99 13.88 -8.85
N LEU A 181 20.66 15.10 -9.31
CA LEU A 181 20.91 16.34 -8.57
C LEU A 181 19.97 16.52 -7.37
N VAL A 182 18.73 16.01 -7.46
CA VAL A 182 17.76 16.13 -6.36
C VAL A 182 18.07 15.14 -5.25
N PHE A 183 18.51 13.93 -5.60
CA PHE A 183 18.93 12.94 -4.62
C PHE A 183 20.13 13.43 -3.78
N GLU A 184 21.08 14.18 -4.35
CA GLU A 184 22.20 14.77 -3.60
C GLU A 184 21.77 15.89 -2.61
N GLU A 185 20.73 16.66 -2.93
CA GLU A 185 20.21 17.71 -2.05
C GLU A 185 19.35 17.13 -0.91
N GLU A 186 18.52 16.11 -1.19
CA GLU A 186 17.63 15.49 -0.20
C GLU A 186 18.36 14.52 0.74
N GLU A 187 19.41 13.83 0.27
CA GLU A 187 20.28 13.02 1.13
C GLU A 187 20.98 13.90 2.19
N LYS A 188 21.30 15.17 1.86
CA LYS A 188 21.85 16.14 2.82
C LYS A 188 20.80 16.67 3.81
N ALA A 189 19.52 16.67 3.45
CA ALA A 189 18.42 17.14 4.31
C ALA A 189 17.90 16.06 5.28
N GLY A 190 18.29 14.79 5.09
CA GLY A 190 17.86 13.67 5.94
C GLY A 190 16.38 13.27 5.76
N PHE A 191 15.72 13.81 4.74
CA PHE A 191 14.33 13.55 4.37
C PHE A 191 14.24 13.57 2.85
N VAL A 192 13.70 12.49 2.27
CA VAL A 192 13.35 12.43 0.85
C VAL A 192 11.85 12.63 0.75
N ASP A 193 11.46 13.65 0.01
CA ASP A 193 10.05 13.90 -0.29
C ASP A 193 9.64 12.95 -1.41
N LEU A 194 8.99 11.84 -1.05
CA LEU A 194 8.61 10.81 -2.01
C LEU A 194 7.66 11.31 -3.09
N GLY A 195 6.83 12.31 -2.77
CA GLY A 195 5.95 12.93 -3.75
C GLY A 195 6.75 13.74 -4.77
N LYS A 196 7.65 14.60 -4.28
CA LYS A 196 8.57 15.34 -5.13
C LYS A 196 9.50 14.42 -5.94
N LEU A 197 9.94 13.31 -5.36
CA LEU A 197 10.71 12.29 -6.07
C LEU A 197 9.93 11.74 -7.26
N ALA A 198 8.66 11.44 -7.03
CA ALA A 198 7.79 10.90 -8.03
C ALA A 198 7.42 11.91 -9.12
N SER A 199 7.26 13.20 -8.78
CA SER A 199 7.05 14.25 -9.77
C SER A 199 8.24 14.38 -10.73
N ILE A 200 9.48 14.26 -10.20
CA ILE A 200 10.72 14.27 -10.99
C ILE A 200 10.82 13.04 -11.88
N LEU A 201 10.61 11.84 -11.33
CA LEU A 201 10.68 10.57 -12.07
C LEU A 201 9.59 10.44 -13.14
N THR A 202 8.49 11.19 -13.03
CA THR A 202 7.41 11.19 -14.04
C THR A 202 7.51 12.36 -15.03
N GLY A 203 8.49 13.26 -14.85
CA GLY A 203 8.69 14.43 -15.73
C GLY A 203 7.57 15.47 -15.66
N ARG A 204 6.76 15.46 -14.58
CA ARG A 204 5.71 16.47 -14.36
C ARG A 204 6.25 17.54 -13.41
N LYS A 205 6.24 18.80 -13.88
CA LYS A 205 6.51 20.00 -13.07
C LYS A 205 5.27 20.44 -12.31
#